data_AF-A0A959VJ06-F1
#
_entry.id   AF-A0A959VJ06-F1
#
_cell.length_a   1.000
_cell.length_b   1.000
_cell.length_c   1.000
_cell.angle_alpha   90.00
_cell.angle_beta   90.00
_cell.angle_gamma   90.00
#
_symmetry.space_group_name_H-M   'P 1'
#
loop_
_entity.id
_entity.type
_entity.pdbx_description
1 polymer ?
#
loop_
_entity_poly.entity_id
_entity_poly.type
_entity_poly.pdbx_seq_one_letter_code
_entity_poly.pdbx_strand_id
1 'polypeptide(L)'
;MFTAVFRLRPYAGFALPALILAALVPALSVVSTDAAAAGGQTSGGGLVMPGDPRIDDVVCVEQCVSARRATPGATVRIKGGNLNRVRRVVFPGKSKRIRVRYKTRTRARIDAVVPNRADDGRPFVIDSLGSISNRAPRELAVLPVSRIPVEVFPVRGRYNYGSSGAKFGAGRTGYSHQGQDIMAACGTRLVSVKRSR
;
A
#
# COMPACT_ATOMS: atom_id res chain seq x y z
N MET A 1 28.48 19.80 -33.32
CA MET A 1 27.35 19.03 -33.90
C MET A 1 27.65 17.56 -33.74
N PHE A 2 27.01 16.86 -32.81
CA PHE A 2 27.13 15.41 -32.64
C PHE A 2 25.74 14.80 -32.79
N THR A 3 25.57 14.05 -33.88
CA THR A 3 24.32 13.39 -34.27
C THR A 3 24.22 12.07 -33.52
N ALA A 4 23.30 11.97 -32.55
CA ALA A 4 22.99 10.72 -31.87
C ALA A 4 21.87 9.98 -32.63
N VAL A 5 22.21 8.87 -33.28
CA VAL A 5 21.25 7.97 -33.92
C VAL A 5 20.75 6.96 -32.88
N PHE A 6 19.52 7.16 -32.39
CA PHE A 6 18.81 6.19 -31.55
C PHE A 6 18.25 5.06 -32.42
N ARG A 7 18.82 3.85 -32.32
CA ARG A 7 18.18 2.62 -32.82
C ARG A 7 17.20 2.10 -31.77
N LEU A 8 15.91 2.20 -32.07
CA LEU A 8 14.85 1.51 -31.33
C LEU A 8 14.91 0.00 -31.66
N ARG A 9 14.99 -0.84 -30.63
CA ARG A 9 14.78 -2.29 -30.75
C ARG A 9 13.28 -2.60 -30.58
N PRO A 10 12.66 -3.37 -31.48
CA PRO A 10 11.27 -3.79 -31.32
C PRO A 10 11.16 -4.85 -30.22
N TYR A 11 10.17 -4.69 -29.35
CA TYR A 11 9.79 -5.68 -28.34
C TYR A 11 9.08 -6.84 -29.03
N ALA A 12 9.70 -8.02 -28.98
CA ALA A 12 9.09 -9.27 -29.38
C ALA A 12 7.99 -9.66 -28.38
N GLY A 13 6.79 -9.93 -28.91
CA GLY A 13 5.63 -10.36 -28.15
C GLY A 13 5.84 -11.72 -27.50
N PHE A 14 5.49 -11.82 -26.22
CA PHE A 14 5.35 -13.08 -25.54
C PHE A 14 3.89 -13.52 -25.61
N ALA A 15 3.65 -14.56 -26.42
CA ALA A 15 2.40 -15.30 -26.45
C ALA A 15 2.26 -16.13 -25.16
N LEU A 16 1.14 -15.96 -24.46
CA LEU A 16 0.71 -16.80 -23.35
C LEU A 16 0.03 -18.05 -23.92
N PRO A 17 0.37 -19.28 -23.49
CA PRO A 17 -0.42 -20.46 -23.83
C PRO A 17 -1.66 -20.52 -22.93
N ALA A 18 -2.82 -20.54 -23.57
CA ALA A 18 -4.09 -20.88 -22.96
C ALA A 18 -4.11 -22.40 -22.67
N LEU A 19 -4.14 -22.77 -21.39
CA LEU A 19 -4.34 -24.16 -20.98
C LEU A 19 -5.81 -24.32 -20.59
N ILE A 20 -6.56 -24.88 -21.53
CA ILE A 20 -7.96 -25.29 -21.39
C ILE A 20 -7.95 -26.65 -20.67
N LEU A 21 -8.48 -26.70 -19.45
CA LEU A 21 -8.80 -27.96 -18.77
C LEU A 21 -10.32 -28.03 -18.63
N ALA A 22 -10.94 -28.75 -19.57
CA ALA A 22 -12.34 -29.12 -19.52
C ALA A 22 -12.48 -30.35 -18.61
N ALA A 23 -13.15 -30.19 -17.46
CA ALA A 23 -13.60 -31.30 -16.64
C ALA A 23 -15.13 -31.38 -16.74
N LEU A 24 -15.60 -32.44 -17.39
CA LEU A 24 -16.99 -32.88 -17.39
C LEU A 24 -17.40 -33.27 -15.97
N VAL A 25 -18.52 -32.72 -15.50
CA VAL A 25 -19.27 -33.24 -14.34
C VAL A 25 -20.71 -33.48 -14.79
N PRO A 26 -21.28 -34.68 -14.55
CA PRO A 26 -22.61 -35.04 -15.03
C PRO A 26 -23.73 -34.32 -14.29
N ALA A 27 -24.79 -34.07 -15.04
CA ALA A 27 -26.04 -33.45 -14.63
C ALA A 27 -26.79 -34.28 -13.59
N LEU A 28 -27.16 -33.64 -12.48
CA LEU A 28 -28.28 -34.05 -11.63
C LEU A 28 -29.33 -32.93 -11.65
N SER A 29 -30.41 -33.17 -12.40
CA SER A 29 -31.54 -32.27 -12.53
C SER A 29 -32.47 -32.45 -11.33
N VAL A 30 -32.45 -31.49 -10.39
CA VAL A 30 -33.52 -31.36 -9.39
C VAL A 30 -34.46 -30.26 -9.90
N VAL A 31 -35.68 -30.67 -10.26
CA VAL A 31 -36.78 -29.75 -10.58
C VAL A 31 -37.32 -29.21 -9.25
N SER A 32 -36.96 -27.97 -8.94
CA SER A 32 -37.60 -27.17 -7.89
C SER A 32 -38.50 -26.15 -8.57
N THR A 33 -39.82 -26.33 -8.46
CA THR A 33 -40.81 -25.32 -8.83
C THR A 33 -40.90 -24.29 -7.72
N ASP A 34 -39.98 -23.33 -7.71
CA ASP A 34 -40.11 -22.14 -6.88
C ASP A 34 -40.84 -21.05 -7.66
N ALA A 35 -42.00 -20.68 -7.11
CA ALA A 35 -42.83 -19.60 -7.60
C ALA A 35 -42.01 -18.32 -7.78
N ALA A 36 -41.94 -17.84 -9.03
CA ALA A 36 -41.46 -16.51 -9.33
C ALA A 36 -42.44 -15.49 -8.73
N ALA A 37 -42.20 -15.10 -7.47
CA ALA A 37 -42.74 -13.86 -6.94
C ALA A 37 -42.11 -12.73 -7.76
N ALA A 38 -42.88 -12.15 -8.68
CA ALA A 38 -42.55 -10.91 -9.34
C ALA A 38 -42.38 -9.82 -8.28
N GLY A 39 -41.14 -9.65 -7.80
CA GLY A 39 -40.75 -8.54 -6.95
C GLY A 39 -40.88 -7.26 -7.77
N GLY A 40 -41.97 -6.52 -7.55
CA GLY A 40 -42.15 -5.19 -8.09
C GLY A 40 -40.95 -4.32 -7.72
N GLN A 41 -40.18 -3.91 -8.73
CA GLN A 41 -39.15 -2.89 -8.55
C GLN A 41 -39.85 -1.54 -8.38
N THR A 42 -40.18 -1.21 -7.14
CA THR A 42 -40.43 0.18 -6.75
C THR A 42 -39.12 0.94 -6.88
N SER A 43 -38.93 1.58 -8.04
CA SER A 43 -37.95 2.65 -8.25
C SER A 43 -38.39 3.87 -7.44
N GLY A 44 -38.16 3.80 -6.12
CA GLY A 44 -38.33 4.92 -5.22
C GLY A 44 -37.21 5.91 -5.48
N GLY A 45 -37.54 7.08 -6.03
CA GLY A 45 -36.65 8.24 -6.13
C GLY A 45 -36.31 8.78 -4.73
N GLY A 46 -35.54 8.03 -3.96
CA GLY A 46 -35.02 8.45 -2.66
C GLY A 46 -33.73 9.23 -2.86
N LEU A 47 -33.64 10.41 -2.26
CA LEU A 47 -32.36 11.07 -2.06
C LEU A 47 -31.51 10.16 -1.16
N VAL A 48 -30.56 9.43 -1.74
CA VAL A 48 -29.63 8.61 -0.97
C VAL A 48 -28.75 9.56 -0.17
N MET A 49 -29.05 9.70 1.12
CA MET A 49 -28.19 10.43 2.03
C MET A 49 -26.84 9.69 2.09
N PRO A 50 -25.73 10.35 1.74
CA PRO A 50 -24.42 9.72 1.80
C PRO A 50 -24.15 9.31 3.25
N GLY A 51 -23.69 8.08 3.45
CA GLY A 51 -23.23 7.65 4.78
C GLY A 51 -22.04 8.47 5.24
N ASP A 52 -21.87 8.59 6.57
CA ASP A 52 -20.76 9.31 7.18
C ASP A 52 -19.40 8.68 6.80
N PRO A 53 -18.32 9.50 6.76
CA PRO A 53 -16.97 8.99 6.53
C PRO A 53 -16.56 8.08 7.69
N ARG A 54 -16.00 6.91 7.36
CA ARG A 54 -15.48 5.95 8.34
C ARG A 54 -14.00 5.71 8.14
N ILE A 55 -13.23 5.67 9.22
CA ILE A 55 -11.81 5.31 9.20
C ILE A 55 -11.64 3.90 9.74
N ASP A 56 -11.14 3.01 8.90
CA ASP A 56 -10.78 1.64 9.27
C ASP A 56 -9.30 1.56 9.66
N ASP A 57 -8.45 2.37 9.03
CA ASP A 57 -7.03 2.35 9.33
C ASP A 57 -6.25 3.62 8.95
N VAL A 58 -5.12 3.86 9.62
CA VAL A 58 -4.16 4.93 9.28
C VAL A 58 -2.74 4.43 9.33
N VAL A 59 -2.09 4.29 8.18
CA VAL A 59 -0.70 3.83 8.08
C VAL A 59 0.21 4.90 7.49
N CYS A 60 1.40 5.05 8.03
CA CYS A 60 2.45 5.82 7.38
C CYS A 60 2.99 5.04 6.17
N VAL A 61 3.16 5.70 5.03
CA VAL A 61 3.61 5.07 3.76
C VAL A 61 4.88 5.67 3.19
N GLU A 62 5.24 6.90 3.56
CA GLU A 62 6.48 7.57 3.13
C GLU A 62 7.09 8.36 4.28
N GLN A 63 8.42 8.36 4.41
CA GLN A 63 9.18 9.05 5.48
C GLN A 63 8.76 8.61 6.90
N CYS A 64 8.67 7.29 7.08
CA CYS A 64 8.16 6.66 8.29
C CYS A 64 9.28 6.05 9.12
N VAL A 65 9.10 6.05 10.44
CA VAL A 65 9.88 5.18 11.35
C VAL A 65 9.35 3.75 11.31
N SER A 66 8.02 3.61 11.18
CA SER A 66 7.29 2.36 10.91
C SER A 66 5.86 2.67 10.48
N ALA A 67 5.05 1.67 10.11
CA ALA A 67 3.65 1.83 9.71
C ALA A 67 2.76 2.68 10.66
N ARG A 68 3.10 2.81 11.96
CA ARG A 68 2.36 3.64 12.95
C ARG A 68 3.17 4.76 13.59
N ARG A 69 4.35 5.02 13.04
CA ARG A 69 5.28 6.02 13.56
C ARG A 69 5.70 6.87 12.39
N ALA A 70 4.99 7.98 12.20
CA ALA A 70 5.24 8.95 11.16
C ALA A 70 6.22 10.03 11.65
N THR A 71 6.66 10.86 10.72
CA THR A 71 7.45 12.05 11.01
C THR A 71 6.75 13.29 10.43
N PRO A 72 7.05 14.51 10.91
CA PRO A 72 6.71 15.73 10.19
C PRO A 72 7.05 15.65 8.70
N GLY A 73 6.07 15.91 7.83
CA GLY A 73 6.23 15.80 6.37
C GLY A 73 5.92 14.42 5.78
N ALA A 74 5.82 13.38 6.61
CA ALA A 74 5.48 12.04 6.16
C ALA A 74 4.11 11.97 5.46
N THR A 75 3.99 11.09 4.48
CA THR A 75 2.69 10.76 3.89
C THR A 75 2.06 9.63 4.69
N VAL A 76 0.84 9.87 5.20
CA VAL A 76 -0.01 8.83 5.79
C VAL A 76 -1.16 8.50 4.86
N ARG A 77 -1.56 7.24 4.89
CA ARG A 77 -2.68 6.66 4.16
C ARG A 77 -3.77 6.26 5.13
N ILE A 78 -4.93 6.85 4.94
CA ILE A 78 -6.15 6.57 5.67
C ILE A 78 -6.99 5.63 4.79
N LYS A 79 -7.37 4.48 5.32
CA LYS A 79 -8.29 3.52 4.70
C LYS A 79 -9.63 3.58 5.39
N GLY A 80 -10.72 3.37 4.65
CA GLY A 80 -12.05 3.52 5.22
C GLY A 80 -13.19 3.42 4.21
N GLY A 81 -14.34 3.97 4.58
CA GLY A 81 -15.54 4.07 3.74
C GLY A 81 -16.04 5.51 3.63
N ASN A 82 -16.79 5.80 2.56
CA ASN A 82 -17.40 7.11 2.28
C ASN A 82 -16.41 8.29 2.29
N LEU A 83 -15.15 8.04 1.94
CA LEU A 83 -14.08 9.04 2.03
C LEU A 83 -14.05 10.03 0.85
N ASN A 84 -14.83 9.81 -0.21
CA ASN A 84 -14.81 10.61 -1.43
C ASN A 84 -15.30 12.06 -1.24
N ARG A 85 -15.96 12.38 -0.12
CA ARG A 85 -16.41 13.75 0.22
C ARG A 85 -15.51 14.46 1.22
N VAL A 86 -14.50 13.76 1.77
CA VAL A 86 -13.62 14.31 2.83
C VAL A 86 -12.91 15.58 2.38
N ARG A 87 -13.09 16.70 3.09
CA ARG A 87 -12.45 17.98 2.76
C ARG A 87 -11.17 18.22 3.56
N ARG A 88 -11.11 17.73 4.80
CA ARG A 88 -9.98 17.93 5.71
C ARG A 88 -9.62 16.66 6.44
N VAL A 89 -8.31 16.42 6.54
CA VAL A 89 -7.73 15.46 7.49
C VAL A 89 -7.28 16.24 8.72
N VAL A 90 -7.60 15.73 9.90
CA VAL A 90 -7.36 16.42 11.17
C VAL A 90 -6.39 15.61 12.02
N PHE A 91 -5.25 16.20 12.32
CA PHE A 91 -4.23 15.64 13.19
C PHE A 91 -4.33 16.26 14.59
N PRO A 92 -4.07 15.48 15.64
CA PRO A 92 -3.76 16.02 16.97
C PRO A 92 -2.55 16.95 16.90
N GLY A 93 -2.50 17.91 17.82
CA GLY A 93 -1.37 18.80 18.05
C GLY A 93 -1.40 19.23 19.51
N LYS A 94 -0.25 19.60 20.08
CA LYS A 94 -0.07 19.86 21.53
C LYS A 94 -1.20 20.65 22.19
N SER A 95 -1.64 21.73 21.56
CA SER A 95 -2.69 22.61 22.11
C SER A 95 -3.93 22.71 21.24
N LYS A 96 -3.87 22.26 19.98
CA LYS A 96 -4.99 22.38 19.03
C LYS A 96 -4.92 21.35 17.93
N ARG A 97 -6.10 21.04 17.39
CA ARG A 97 -6.26 20.18 16.21
C ARG A 97 -5.78 20.91 14.96
N ILE A 98 -5.03 20.21 14.11
CA ILE A 98 -4.44 20.77 12.88
C ILE A 98 -5.15 20.17 11.67
N ARG A 99 -5.77 21.02 10.85
CA ARG A 99 -6.54 20.60 9.67
C ARG A 99 -5.71 20.76 8.40
N VAL A 100 -5.43 19.68 7.71
CA VAL A 100 -4.71 19.68 6.42
C VAL A 100 -5.63 19.23 5.28
N ARG A 101 -5.26 19.59 4.05
CA ARG A 101 -5.88 19.03 2.84
C ARG A 101 -5.27 17.65 2.54
N TYR A 102 -6.03 16.81 1.86
CA TYR A 102 -5.52 15.56 1.32
C TYR A 102 -4.65 15.82 0.08
N LYS A 103 -3.69 14.91 -0.18
CA LYS A 103 -2.96 14.81 -1.46
C LYS A 103 -3.81 14.10 -2.50
N THR A 104 -4.32 12.92 -2.15
CA THR A 104 -5.19 12.11 -3.01
C THR A 104 -6.37 11.59 -2.20
N ARG A 105 -7.50 11.35 -2.86
CA ARG A 105 -8.75 10.90 -2.23
C ARG A 105 -9.57 10.05 -3.18
N THR A 106 -10.05 8.92 -2.69
CA THR A 106 -11.02 8.05 -3.33
C THR A 106 -12.15 7.74 -2.34
N ARG A 107 -13.11 6.89 -2.72
CA ARG A 107 -14.18 6.43 -1.81
C ARG A 107 -13.64 5.67 -0.59
N ALA A 108 -12.52 4.96 -0.74
CA ALA A 108 -12.01 4.05 0.29
C ALA A 108 -10.64 4.45 0.85
N ARG A 109 -10.03 5.52 0.35
CA ARG A 109 -8.67 5.91 0.71
C ARG A 109 -8.44 7.41 0.64
N ILE A 110 -7.60 7.92 1.55
CA ILE A 110 -7.04 9.26 1.50
C ILE A 110 -5.53 9.18 1.77
N ASP A 111 -4.72 9.91 1.00
CA ASP A 111 -3.34 10.19 1.40
C ASP A 111 -3.24 11.65 1.87
N ALA A 112 -2.53 11.90 2.97
CA ALA A 112 -2.32 13.24 3.51
C ALA A 112 -0.93 13.37 4.15
N VAL A 113 -0.45 14.60 4.22
CA VAL A 113 0.85 14.92 4.85
C VAL A 113 0.66 15.19 6.34
N VAL A 114 1.52 14.60 7.16
CA VAL A 114 1.60 14.91 8.59
C VAL A 114 2.20 16.31 8.78
N PRO A 115 1.47 17.27 9.39
CA PRO A 115 1.97 18.63 9.55
C PRO A 115 3.07 18.73 10.61
N ASN A 116 3.94 19.75 10.50
CA ASN A 116 5.12 19.91 11.37
C ASN A 116 4.84 19.99 12.88
N ARG A 117 3.65 20.45 13.27
CA ARG A 117 3.23 20.59 14.68
C ARG A 117 2.23 19.51 15.10
N ALA A 118 2.10 18.45 14.31
CA ALA A 118 1.32 17.29 14.72
C ALA A 118 1.92 16.66 15.97
N ASP A 119 1.05 16.16 16.82
CA ASP A 119 1.42 15.39 18.00
C ASP A 119 0.89 13.96 17.86
N ASP A 120 1.31 13.10 18.79
CA ASP A 120 0.80 11.75 18.89
C ASP A 120 -0.74 11.74 19.03
N GLY A 121 -1.36 10.71 18.46
CA GLY A 121 -2.77 10.43 18.72
C GLY A 121 -3.50 9.84 17.53
N ARG A 122 -4.82 10.06 17.48
CA ARG A 122 -5.73 9.40 16.53
C ARG A 122 -6.31 10.41 15.55
N PRO A 123 -5.77 10.52 14.32
CA PRO A 123 -6.32 11.40 13.29
C PRO A 123 -7.77 11.03 12.95
N PHE A 124 -8.51 12.02 12.45
CA PHE A 124 -9.86 11.83 11.93
C PHE A 124 -10.10 12.72 10.71
N VAL A 125 -11.23 12.57 10.05
CA VAL A 125 -11.56 13.36 8.86
C VAL A 125 -12.87 14.13 9.02
N ILE A 126 -12.98 15.22 8.27
CA ILE A 126 -14.18 16.04 8.16
C ILE A 126 -14.52 16.17 6.68
N ASP A 127 -15.77 15.90 6.32
CA ASP A 127 -16.23 15.99 4.95
C ASP A 127 -16.65 17.41 4.52
N SER A 128 -17.19 17.53 3.31
CA SER A 128 -17.67 18.80 2.77
C SER A 128 -18.96 19.28 3.41
N LEU A 129 -19.76 18.38 4.01
CA LEU A 129 -21.01 18.69 4.72
C LEU A 129 -20.77 18.99 6.21
N GLY A 130 -19.58 18.67 6.72
CA GLY A 130 -19.24 18.86 8.13
C GLY A 130 -19.33 17.58 8.96
N SER A 131 -19.72 16.45 8.38
CA SER A 131 -19.72 15.15 9.05
C SER A 131 -18.31 14.78 9.49
N ILE A 132 -18.19 14.29 10.72
CA ILE A 132 -16.94 13.90 11.37
C ILE A 132 -16.88 12.38 11.43
N SER A 133 -15.75 11.80 11.00
CA SER A 133 -15.55 10.35 11.10
C SER A 133 -15.31 9.91 12.55
N ASN A 134 -15.39 8.60 12.78
CA ASN A 134 -14.70 8.01 13.92
C ASN A 134 -13.20 8.37 13.89
N ARG A 135 -12.57 8.41 15.06
CA ARG A 135 -11.11 8.55 15.16
C ARG A 135 -10.43 7.29 14.65
N ALA A 136 -9.19 7.44 14.18
CA ALA A 136 -8.34 6.31 13.83
C ALA A 136 -8.37 5.27 14.97
N PRO A 137 -8.61 3.97 14.67
CA PRO A 137 -8.77 2.95 15.70
C PRO A 137 -7.46 2.68 16.47
N ARG A 138 -6.32 3.01 15.86
CA ARG A 138 -4.99 2.95 16.47
C ARG A 138 -4.33 4.31 16.44
N GLU A 139 -3.46 4.54 17.41
CA GLU A 139 -2.65 5.73 17.52
C GLU A 139 -1.56 5.77 16.43
N LEU A 140 -1.32 6.98 15.95
CA LEU A 140 -0.22 7.35 15.08
C LEU A 140 0.74 8.20 15.93
N ALA A 141 1.96 7.70 16.14
CA ALA A 141 3.01 8.47 16.79
C ALA A 141 3.72 9.37 15.76
N VAL A 142 4.08 10.58 16.16
CA VAL A 142 4.80 11.59 15.39
C VAL A 142 6.17 11.78 16.01
N LEU A 143 7.18 11.18 15.37
CA LEU A 143 8.56 11.20 15.83
C LEU A 143 9.40 12.20 15.01
N PRO A 144 10.53 12.69 15.54
CA PRO A 144 11.45 13.50 14.74
C PRO A 144 12.04 12.69 13.59
N VAL A 145 12.35 13.38 12.48
CA VAL A 145 12.91 12.78 11.25
C VAL A 145 14.19 11.97 11.51
N SER A 146 14.98 12.36 12.51
CA SER A 146 16.20 11.64 12.94
C SER A 146 15.95 10.21 13.44
N ARG A 147 14.69 9.83 13.69
CA ARG A 147 14.31 8.46 14.10
C ARG A 147 13.98 7.56 12.92
N ILE A 148 13.98 8.08 11.69
CA ILE A 148 13.82 7.23 10.49
C ILE A 148 15.02 6.28 10.46
N PRO A 149 14.78 4.95 10.43
CA PRO A 149 15.85 3.97 10.32
C PRO A 149 16.61 4.21 9.02
N VAL A 150 17.93 4.33 9.13
CA VAL A 150 18.79 4.31 7.96
C VAL A 150 18.87 2.86 7.49
N GLU A 151 18.17 2.54 6.41
CA GLU A 151 18.32 1.26 5.73
C GLU A 151 19.61 1.31 4.90
N VAL A 152 20.54 0.42 5.21
CA VAL A 152 21.80 0.27 4.48
C VAL A 152 21.79 -1.12 3.89
N PHE A 153 22.30 -1.25 2.66
CA PHE A 153 22.52 -2.56 2.07
C PHE A 153 23.33 -3.43 3.03
N PRO A 154 22.97 -4.73 3.22
CA PRO A 154 23.57 -5.57 4.25
C PRO A 154 25.10 -5.67 4.18
N VAL A 155 25.69 -5.46 3.01
CA VAL A 155 27.13 -5.45 2.80
C VAL A 155 27.65 -4.01 2.73
N ARG A 156 28.41 -3.57 3.74
CA ARG A 156 28.98 -2.20 3.80
C ARG A 156 30.33 -2.12 3.08
N GLY A 157 30.32 -2.31 1.77
CA GLY A 157 31.53 -2.24 0.95
C GLY A 157 31.22 -2.53 -0.51
N ARG A 158 32.27 -2.66 -1.33
CA ARG A 158 32.11 -3.19 -2.70
C ARG A 158 31.61 -4.63 -2.61
N TYR A 159 30.57 -4.94 -3.36
CA TYR A 159 30.02 -6.28 -3.48
C TYR A 159 29.69 -6.60 -4.93
N ASN A 160 29.54 -7.88 -5.25
CA ASN A 160 29.05 -8.36 -6.54
C ASN A 160 28.21 -9.63 -6.33
N TYR A 161 27.62 -10.15 -7.40
CA TYR A 161 26.76 -11.34 -7.36
C TYR A 161 27.50 -12.64 -7.70
N GLY A 162 28.83 -12.64 -7.59
CA GLY A 162 29.67 -13.78 -7.96
C GLY A 162 29.71 -14.06 -9.47
N SER A 163 30.11 -15.29 -9.82
CA SER A 163 30.13 -15.80 -11.19
C SER A 163 28.75 -16.31 -11.62
N SER A 164 28.65 -16.87 -12.84
CA SER A 164 27.40 -17.44 -13.36
C SER A 164 26.74 -18.49 -12.47
N GLY A 165 27.52 -19.18 -11.62
CA GLY A 165 27.04 -20.17 -10.66
C GLY A 165 26.41 -19.58 -9.39
N ALA A 166 26.57 -18.28 -9.13
CA ALA A 166 26.03 -17.59 -7.95
C ALA A 166 24.71 -16.84 -8.26
N LYS A 167 24.09 -17.10 -9.42
CA LYS A 167 22.77 -16.57 -9.76
C LYS A 167 21.69 -17.10 -8.79
N PHE A 168 20.55 -16.42 -8.74
CA PHE A 168 19.38 -16.89 -8.01
C PHE A 168 19.09 -18.35 -8.38
N GLY A 169 18.99 -19.24 -7.39
CA GLY A 169 18.79 -20.67 -7.69
C GLY A 169 20.07 -21.47 -7.89
N ALA A 170 21.25 -20.94 -7.53
CA ALA A 170 22.54 -21.63 -7.61
C ALA A 170 22.42 -23.11 -7.20
N GLY A 171 22.52 -23.99 -8.19
CA GLY A 171 22.28 -25.42 -8.01
C GLY A 171 23.43 -26.09 -7.27
N ARG A 172 23.08 -27.00 -6.37
CA ARG A 172 23.97 -28.06 -5.88
C ARG A 172 23.40 -29.40 -6.33
N THR A 173 24.21 -30.46 -6.30
CA THR A 173 23.78 -31.79 -6.75
C THR A 173 22.43 -32.16 -6.15
N GLY A 174 21.41 -32.27 -7.01
CA GLY A 174 20.03 -32.62 -6.67
C GLY A 174 19.10 -31.49 -6.21
N TYR A 175 19.59 -30.26 -5.97
CA TYR A 175 18.78 -29.17 -5.38
C TYR A 175 19.15 -27.77 -5.89
N SER A 176 18.16 -26.87 -6.01
CA SER A 176 18.39 -25.44 -6.20
C SER A 176 17.97 -24.67 -4.95
N HIS A 177 18.81 -23.75 -4.48
CA HIS A 177 18.48 -22.94 -3.31
C HIS A 177 17.60 -21.75 -3.69
N GLN A 178 16.63 -21.38 -2.85
CA GLN A 178 15.90 -20.12 -3.02
C GLN A 178 16.73 -18.99 -2.41
N GLY A 179 17.29 -18.12 -3.25
CA GLY A 179 18.10 -17.00 -2.80
C GLY A 179 19.16 -16.56 -3.81
N GLN A 180 19.65 -15.34 -3.65
CA GLN A 180 20.73 -14.75 -4.44
C GLN A 180 21.94 -14.55 -3.52
N ASP A 181 23.09 -15.10 -3.92
CA ASP A 181 24.34 -14.90 -3.18
C ASP A 181 24.93 -13.52 -3.49
N ILE A 182 25.51 -12.90 -2.46
CA ILE A 182 26.21 -11.62 -2.56
C ILE A 182 27.63 -11.83 -2.04
N MET A 183 28.62 -11.57 -2.89
CA MET A 183 30.05 -11.74 -2.60
C MET A 183 30.68 -10.40 -2.21
N ALA A 184 31.57 -10.44 -1.23
CA ALA A 184 32.35 -9.29 -0.77
C ALA A 184 33.75 -9.72 -0.34
N ALA A 185 34.69 -8.79 -0.24
CA ALA A 185 36.02 -9.10 0.28
C ALA A 185 35.93 -9.58 1.74
N CYS A 186 36.80 -10.50 2.14
CA CYS A 186 36.91 -10.93 3.52
C CYS A 186 37.06 -9.72 4.47
N GLY A 187 36.36 -9.75 5.60
CA GLY A 187 36.34 -8.63 6.56
C GLY A 187 35.40 -7.48 6.20
N THR A 188 34.69 -7.53 5.05
CA THR A 188 33.65 -6.54 4.74
C THR A 188 32.53 -6.60 5.78
N ARG A 189 32.22 -5.46 6.40
CA ARG A 189 31.25 -5.40 7.49
C ARG A 189 29.83 -5.69 7.00
N LEU A 190 29.15 -6.59 7.70
CA LEU A 190 27.72 -6.84 7.53
C LEU A 190 26.88 -5.96 8.45
N VAL A 191 25.68 -5.55 7.99
CA VAL A 191 24.63 -4.98 8.85
C VAL A 191 23.40 -5.88 8.83
N SER A 192 22.77 -6.02 9.99
CA SER A 192 21.54 -6.79 10.13
C SER A 192 20.41 -6.14 9.35
N VAL A 193 19.70 -6.93 8.57
CA VAL A 193 18.42 -6.54 7.97
C VAL A 193 17.40 -6.50 9.09
N LYS A 194 16.79 -5.34 9.31
CA LYS A 194 15.56 -5.25 10.10
C LYS A 194 14.37 -5.43 9.14
N ARG A 195 13.32 -6.13 9.58
CA ARG A 195 12.05 -6.17 8.85
C ARG A 195 11.50 -4.74 8.74
N SER A 196 11.36 -4.20 7.52
CA SER A 196 10.54 -3.01 7.34
C SER A 196 9.08 -3.41 7.66
N ARG A 197 8.43 -2.64 8.55
CA ARG A 197 7.09 -2.94 9.08
C ARG A 197 6.05 -2.05 8.43
#